data_AF-A0A5Q5CC10-F1
#
_entry.id   AF-A0A5Q5CC10-F1
#
_cell.length_a   1.000
_cell.length_b   1.000
_cell.length_c   1.000
_cell.angle_alpha   90.00
_cell.angle_beta   90.00
_cell.angle_gamma   90.00
#
_symmetry.space_group_name_H-M   'P 1'
#
loop_
_entity.id
_entity.type
_entity.pdbx_description
1 polymer ?
#
loop_
_entity_poly.entity_id
_entity_poly.type
_entity_poly.pdbx_seq_one_letter_code
_entity_poly.pdbx_strand_id
1 'polypeptide(L)'
;MLVNPEILRAFAGQVDIAAADIGAADVGAKTLPAGDALPGSTTQWAVRAVGEHFTQMATRLAENVTKMGTAVRGAGETFEVADDALAGQFDGLF
;
A
#
# COMPACT_ATOMS: atom_id res chain seq x y z
N MET A 1 -14.07 -18.60 -14.45
CA MET A 1 -13.02 -18.63 -15.50
C MET A 1 -11.68 -18.85 -14.80
N LEU A 2 -10.73 -19.59 -15.39
CA LEU A 2 -9.39 -19.74 -14.82
C LEU A 2 -8.54 -18.53 -15.21
N VAL A 3 -7.77 -18.00 -14.25
CA VAL A 3 -6.95 -16.81 -14.46
C VAL A 3 -5.61 -17.17 -15.10
N ASN A 4 -5.11 -16.36 -16.03
CA ASN A 4 -3.82 -16.60 -16.68
C ASN A 4 -2.65 -16.33 -15.70
N PRO A 5 -1.81 -17.35 -15.39
CA PRO A 5 -0.72 -17.22 -14.42
C PRO A 5 0.39 -16.26 -14.84
N GLU A 6 0.62 -16.04 -16.14
CA GLU A 6 1.60 -15.05 -16.60
C GLU A 6 1.14 -13.62 -16.32
N ILE A 7 -0.16 -13.34 -16.49
CA ILE A 7 -0.76 -12.05 -16.14
C ILE A 7 -0.68 -11.82 -14.63
N LEU A 8 -0.89 -12.86 -13.83
CA LEU A 8 -0.75 -12.77 -12.36
C LEU A 8 0.70 -12.46 -11.96
N ARG A 9 1.71 -13.11 -12.55
CA ARG A 9 3.12 -12.78 -12.26
C ARG A 9 3.48 -11.34 -12.66
N ALA A 10 3.00 -10.89 -13.83
CA ALA A 10 3.20 -9.51 -14.27
C ALA A 10 2.52 -8.50 -13.33
N PHE A 11 1.28 -8.79 -12.92
CA PHE A 11 0.54 -7.97 -11.96
C PHE A 11 1.24 -7.93 -10.59
N ALA A 12 1.72 -9.06 -10.08
CA ALA A 12 2.50 -9.10 -8.83
C ALA A 12 3.76 -8.21 -8.92
N GLY A 13 4.47 -8.23 -10.05
CA GLY A 13 5.61 -7.33 -10.27
C GLY A 13 5.22 -5.85 -10.25
N GLN A 14 4.09 -5.50 -10.87
CA GLN A 14 3.59 -4.13 -10.87
C GLN A 14 3.16 -3.66 -9.47
N VAL A 15 2.59 -4.57 -8.68
CA VAL A 15 2.18 -4.33 -7.30
C VAL A 15 3.39 -4.08 -6.39
N ASP A 16 4.47 -4.85 -6.56
CA ASP A 16 5.72 -4.65 -5.82
C ASP A 16 6.34 -3.27 -6.14
N ILE A 17 6.32 -2.83 -7.41
CA ILE A 17 6.77 -1.48 -7.81
C ILE A 17 5.90 -0.40 -7.18
N ALA A 18 4.58 -0.54 -7.23
CA ALA A 18 3.65 0.43 -6.64
C ALA A 18 3.83 0.55 -5.12
N ALA A 19 4.03 -0.57 -4.41
CA ALA A 19 4.31 -0.56 -2.97
C ALA A 19 5.60 0.20 -2.66
N ALA A 20 6.66 0.00 -3.46
CA ALA A 20 7.91 0.72 -3.32
C ALA A 20 7.75 2.24 -3.55
N ASP A 21 7.01 2.63 -4.60
CA ASP A 21 6.75 4.05 -4.90
C ASP A 21 5.93 4.75 -3.80
N ILE A 22 4.92 4.06 -3.25
CA ILE A 22 4.12 4.55 -2.12
C ILE A 22 5.01 4.78 -0.89
N GLY A 23 5.90 3.83 -0.58
CA GLY A 23 6.86 3.98 0.51
C GLY A 23 7.85 5.12 0.28
N ALA A 24 8.38 5.24 -0.94
CA ALA A 24 9.37 6.26 -1.31
C ALA A 24 8.83 7.69 -1.30
N ALA A 25 7.50 7.87 -1.46
CA ALA A 25 6.88 9.18 -1.34
C ALA A 25 7.12 9.83 0.04
N ASP A 26 7.21 9.00 1.09
CA ASP A 26 7.57 9.36 2.46
C ASP A 26 6.88 10.63 2.98
N VAL A 27 5.57 10.71 2.71
CA VAL A 27 4.73 11.91 2.94
C VAL A 27 4.68 12.23 4.43
N GLY A 28 4.63 11.21 5.28
CA GLY A 28 4.65 11.35 6.73
C GLY A 28 5.91 12.02 7.24
N ALA A 29 7.11 11.51 6.87
CA ALA A 29 8.37 12.08 7.33
C ALA A 29 8.64 13.49 6.77
N LYS A 30 8.09 13.83 5.59
CA LYS A 30 8.14 15.19 5.05
C LYS A 30 7.19 16.15 5.76
N THR A 31 6.03 15.67 6.20
CA THR A 31 5.00 16.51 6.83
C THR A 31 5.30 16.77 8.31
N LEU A 32 5.79 15.76 9.04
CA LEU A 32 6.13 15.85 10.47
C LEU A 32 6.96 17.10 10.86
N PRO A 33 8.07 17.43 10.16
CA PRO A 33 8.90 18.57 10.51
C PRO A 33 8.41 19.90 9.94
N ALA A 34 7.38 19.92 9.08
CA ALA A 34 6.96 21.15 8.38
C ALA A 34 6.46 22.25 9.34
N GLY A 35 6.02 21.87 10.55
CA GLY A 35 5.59 22.79 11.61
C GLY A 35 6.69 23.22 12.57
N ASP A 36 7.90 22.66 12.47
CA ASP A 36 8.98 22.91 13.45
C ASP A 36 9.55 24.33 13.35
N ALA A 37 9.27 25.06 12.27
CA ALA A 37 9.57 26.49 12.16
C ALA A 37 8.71 27.38 13.10
N LEU A 38 7.68 26.82 13.75
CA LEU A 38 6.78 27.53 14.67
C LEU A 38 6.69 26.81 16.03
N PRO A 39 7.80 26.70 16.79
CA PRO A 39 7.84 25.90 18.00
C PRO A 39 6.86 26.40 19.08
N GLY A 40 6.12 25.47 19.70
CA GLY A 40 5.12 25.77 20.74
C GLY A 40 3.78 26.29 20.21
N SER A 41 3.64 26.49 18.90
CA SER A 41 2.37 26.88 18.30
C SER A 41 1.40 25.71 18.16
N THR A 42 0.10 26.02 18.11
CA THR A 42 -0.93 25.04 17.72
C THR A 42 -0.67 24.48 16.31
N THR A 43 -0.08 25.28 15.43
CA THR A 43 0.30 24.84 14.07
C THR A 43 1.34 23.74 14.10
N GLN A 44 2.36 23.81 14.96
CA GLN A 44 3.34 22.73 15.11
C GLN A 44 2.67 21.41 15.51
N TRP A 45 1.76 21.45 16.48
CA TRP A 45 1.04 20.26 16.94
C TRP A 45 0.07 19.72 15.89
N ALA A 46 -0.64 20.59 15.17
CA ALA A 46 -1.55 20.20 14.10
C ALA A 46 -0.80 19.52 12.95
N VAL A 47 0.34 20.08 12.53
CA VAL A 47 1.18 19.49 11.48
C VAL A 47 1.75 18.14 11.91
N ARG A 48 2.16 17.99 13.18
CA ARG A 48 2.61 16.71 13.72
C ARG A 48 1.51 15.65 13.66
N ALA A 49 0.30 15.97 14.11
CA ALA A 49 -0.85 15.05 14.06
C ALA A 49 -1.21 14.64 12.62
N VAL A 50 -1.15 15.58 11.67
CA VAL A 50 -1.38 15.29 10.25
C VAL A 50 -0.27 14.42 9.67
N GLY A 51 1.00 14.68 10.02
CA GLY A 51 2.13 13.86 9.62
C GLY A 51 2.03 12.42 10.13
N GLU A 52 1.66 12.22 11.40
CA GLU A 52 1.39 10.91 11.98
C GLU A 52 0.25 10.18 11.27
N HIS A 53 -0.83 10.90 10.94
CA HIS A 53 -1.95 10.35 10.18
C HIS A 53 -1.53 9.89 8.77
N PHE A 54 -0.76 10.72 8.05
CA PHE A 54 -0.23 10.35 6.74
C PHE A 54 0.71 9.16 6.79
N THR A 55 1.57 9.07 7.80
CA THR A 55 2.40 7.87 8.03
C THR A 55 1.53 6.63 8.16
N GLN A 56 0.49 6.68 9.01
CA GLN A 56 -0.40 5.53 9.21
C GLN A 56 -1.15 5.13 7.93
N MET A 57 -1.64 6.11 7.16
CA MET A 57 -2.31 5.85 5.89
C MET A 57 -1.37 5.24 4.85
N ALA A 58 -0.16 5.78 4.72
CA ALA A 58 0.84 5.27 3.78
C ALA A 58 1.26 3.83 4.14
N THR A 59 1.45 3.52 5.43
CA THR A 59 1.74 2.16 5.90
C THR A 59 0.60 1.20 5.56
N ARG A 60 -0.67 1.55 5.86
CA ARG A 60 -1.82 0.71 5.53
C ARG A 60 -1.92 0.46 4.02
N LEU A 61 -1.71 1.50 3.22
CA LEU A 61 -1.74 1.39 1.77
C LEU A 61 -0.65 0.43 1.26
N ALA A 62 0.58 0.57 1.75
CA ALA A 62 1.68 -0.33 1.39
C ALA A 62 1.43 -1.78 1.83
N GLU A 63 0.88 -1.99 3.03
CA GLU A 63 0.50 -3.32 3.52
C GLU A 63 -0.59 -3.97 2.65
N ASN A 64 -1.61 -3.21 2.25
CA ASN A 64 -2.70 -3.72 1.43
C ASN A 64 -2.23 -4.07 0.02
N VAL A 65 -1.36 -3.25 -0.57
CA VAL A 65 -0.70 -3.53 -1.85
C VAL A 65 0.19 -4.79 -1.72
N THR A 66 0.93 -4.95 -0.63
CA THR A 66 1.75 -6.16 -0.38
C THR A 66 0.88 -7.44 -0.25
N LYS A 67 -0.26 -7.35 0.44
CA LYS A 67 -1.22 -8.46 0.55
C LYS A 67 -1.77 -8.85 -0.82
N MET A 68 -2.11 -7.86 -1.65
CA MET A 68 -2.55 -8.05 -3.03
C MET A 68 -1.49 -8.79 -3.87
N GLY A 69 -0.21 -8.41 -3.74
CA GLY A 69 0.90 -9.06 -4.46
C GLY A 69 1.11 -10.51 -4.01
N THR A 70 0.96 -10.78 -2.71
CA THR A 70 1.09 -12.13 -2.14
C THR A 70 -0.04 -13.05 -2.61
N ALA A 71 -1.29 -12.56 -2.58
CA ALA A 71 -2.48 -13.23 -3.09
C ALA A 71 -2.29 -13.67 -4.56
N VAL A 72 -1.86 -12.73 -5.39
CA VAL A 72 -1.66 -12.93 -6.83
C VAL A 72 -0.51 -13.88 -7.12
N ARG A 73 0.62 -13.77 -6.42
CA ARG A 73 1.77 -14.66 -6.58
C ARG A 73 1.41 -16.09 -6.21
N GLY A 74 0.71 -16.28 -5.09
CA GLY A 74 0.21 -17.59 -4.67
C GLY A 74 -0.74 -18.22 -5.70
N ALA A 75 -1.62 -17.42 -6.29
CA ALA A 75 -2.51 -17.86 -7.36
C ALA A 75 -1.77 -18.20 -8.68
N GLY A 76 -0.71 -17.47 -9.00
CA GLY A 76 0.14 -17.73 -10.17
C GLY A 76 1.00 -19.00 -10.05
N GLU A 77 1.29 -19.47 -8.84
CA GLU A 77 2.02 -20.72 -8.59
C GLU A 77 1.14 -21.97 -8.60
N THR A 78 -0.15 -21.84 -8.29
CA THR A 78 -1.09 -22.97 -8.24
C THR A 78 -1.72 -23.31 -9.60
N PHE A 79 -1.48 -22.50 -10.64
CA PHE A 79 -1.93 -22.68 -12.05
C PHE A 79 -3.45 -22.84 -12.28
N GLU A 80 -4.27 -22.96 -11.25
CA GLU A 80 -5.69 -23.28 -11.35
C GLU A 80 -6.52 -22.52 -10.31
N VAL A 81 -6.44 -21.18 -10.31
CA VAL A 81 -7.29 -20.33 -9.45
C VAL A 81 -8.48 -19.79 -10.24
N ALA A 82 -9.67 -19.97 -9.68
CA ALA A 82 -10.90 -19.38 -10.17
C ALA A 82 -10.92 -17.87 -9.89
N ASP A 83 -11.32 -17.09 -10.89
CA ASP A 83 -11.41 -15.62 -10.83
C ASP A 83 -12.14 -15.11 -9.58
N ASP A 84 -13.28 -15.74 -9.25
CA ASP A 84 -14.11 -15.36 -8.09
C ASP A 84 -13.39 -15.55 -6.75
N ALA A 85 -12.53 -16.59 -6.65
CA ALA A 85 -11.76 -16.87 -5.45
C ALA A 85 -10.59 -15.88 -5.27
N LEU A 86 -9.99 -15.44 -6.39
CA LEU A 86 -8.97 -14.39 -6.36
C LEU A 86 -9.59 -13.02 -6.01
N ALA A 87 -10.75 -12.69 -6.60
CA ALA A 87 -11.47 -11.46 -6.30
C ALA A 87 -11.82 -11.35 -4.81
N GLY A 88 -12.21 -12.47 -4.17
CA GLY A 88 -12.45 -12.50 -2.73
C GLY A 88 -11.23 -12.19 -1.85
N GLN A 89 -10.00 -12.40 -2.35
CA GLN A 89 -8.78 -12.03 -1.60
C GLN A 89 -8.51 -10.52 -1.62
N PHE A 90 -9.17 -9.78 -2.50
CA PHE A 90 -9.07 -8.32 -2.57
C PHE A 90 -10.16 -7.59 -1.79
N ASP A 91 -11.18 -8.30 -1.31
CA ASP A 91 -12.26 -7.71 -0.53
C ASP A 91 -11.74 -7.20 0.83
N GLY A 92 -12.04 -5.94 1.15
CA GLY A 92 -11.58 -5.28 2.37
C GLY A 92 -10.11 -4.82 2.40
N LEU A 93 -9.39 -4.86 1.26
CA LEU A 93 -8.05 -4.28 1.16
C LEU A 93 -8.03 -2.74 1.12
N PHE A 94 -9.17 -2.05 1.18
CA PHE A 94 -9.23 -0.59 1.23
C PHE A 94 -10.39 -0.10 2.11
#